data_AF-A0A352YUA8-F1
#
_entry.id   AF-A0A352YUA8-F1
#
_cell.length_a   1.000
_cell.length_b   1.000
_cell.length_c   1.000
_cell.angle_alpha   90.00
_cell.angle_beta   90.00
_cell.angle_gamma   90.00
#
_symmetry.space_group_name_H-M   'P 1'
#
loop_
_entity.id
_entity.type
_entity.pdbx_description
1 polymer ?
#
loop_
_entity_poly.entity_id
_entity_poly.type
_entity_poly.pdbx_seq_one_letter_code
_entity_poly.pdbx_strand_id
1 'polypeptide(L)'
;GSIEIDEDLMDAANLIENEKVQVLNLNNGKRFETYVIKGEKGSGDIGLNGAAARKVLPGDIIIIMSFALMDLNEARAFQPVTIFPDTRTNKLV
;
A
#
# COMPACT_ATOMS: atom_id res chain seq x y z
N GLY A 1 8.17 10.90 -4.48
CA GLY A 1 8.34 10.48 -3.09
C GLY A 1 7.87 9.04 -2.98
N SER A 2 8.08 8.43 -1.82
CA SER A 2 7.77 7.03 -1.49
C SER A 2 6.53 6.91 -0.59
N ILE A 3 6.11 5.67 -0.35
CA ILE A 3 5.22 5.28 0.74
C ILE A 3 5.98 4.35 1.69
N GLU A 4 6.05 4.72 2.96
CA GLU A 4 6.51 3.86 4.04
C GLU A 4 5.33 3.05 4.56
N ILE A 5 5.51 1.73 4.70
CA ILE A 5 4.47 0.79 5.10
C ILE A 5 5.06 -0.11 6.20
N ASP A 6 4.35 -0.28 7.31
CA ASP A 6 4.65 -1.29 8.33
C ASP A 6 5.00 -2.66 7.70
N GLU A 7 6.12 -3.26 8.14
CA GLU A 7 6.60 -4.57 7.68
C GLU A 7 5.55 -5.69 7.85
N ASP A 8 4.73 -5.68 8.91
CA ASP A 8 3.66 -6.67 9.08
C ASP A 8 2.59 -6.56 7.98
N LEU A 9 2.25 -5.32 7.59
CA LEU A 9 1.29 -5.07 6.49
C LEU A 9 1.89 -5.41 5.14
N MET A 10 3.19 -5.16 4.94
CA MET A 10 3.90 -5.57 3.72
C MET A 10 3.89 -7.08 3.57
N ASP A 11 4.28 -7.82 4.62
CA ASP A 11 4.30 -9.28 4.64
C ASP A 11 2.89 -9.85 4.35
N ALA A 12 1.86 -9.31 5.01
CA ALA A 12 0.49 -9.77 4.83
C ALA A 12 -0.11 -9.42 3.46
N ALA A 13 0.30 -8.31 2.84
CA ALA A 13 -0.10 -7.91 1.49
C ALA A 13 0.79 -8.49 0.39
N ASN A 14 1.85 -9.23 0.75
CA ASN A 14 2.87 -9.74 -0.15
C ASN A 14 3.55 -8.64 -0.99
N LEU A 15 3.93 -7.53 -0.32
CA LEU A 15 4.69 -6.42 -0.90
C LEU A 15 6.17 -6.52 -0.54
N ILE A 16 7.03 -6.02 -1.42
CA ILE A 16 8.47 -5.93 -1.18
C ILE A 16 8.98 -4.48 -1.16
N GLU A 17 10.09 -4.26 -0.47
CA GLU A 17 10.75 -2.96 -0.49
C GLU A 17 11.19 -2.58 -1.91
N ASN A 18 11.05 -1.30 -2.27
CA ASN A 18 11.25 -0.73 -3.60
C ASN A 18 10.23 -1.14 -4.67
N GLU A 19 9.19 -1.91 -4.32
CA GLU A 19 8.13 -2.25 -5.26
C GLU A 19 7.30 -1.03 -5.67
N LYS A 20 6.94 -0.95 -6.96
CA LYS A 20 6.03 0.08 -7.46
C LYS A 20 4.60 -0.22 -7.02
N VAL A 21 3.95 0.76 -6.43
CA VAL A 21 2.54 0.70 -6.04
C VAL A 21 1.73 1.87 -6.59
N GLN A 22 0.44 1.64 -6.79
CA GLN A 22 -0.56 2.68 -7.01
C GLN A 22 -1.29 2.97 -5.69
N VAL A 23 -1.41 4.25 -5.37
CA VAL A 23 -2.11 4.75 -4.19
C VAL A 23 -3.36 5.50 -4.63
N LEU A 24 -4.49 5.14 -4.03
CA LEU A 24 -5.81 5.71 -4.27
C LEU A 24 -6.28 6.37 -2.99
N ASN A 25 -6.52 7.67 -3.01
CA ASN A 25 -7.05 8.37 -1.85
C ASN A 25 -8.57 8.53 -1.98
N LEU A 26 -9.32 7.90 -1.07
CA LEU A 26 -10.79 7.92 -1.09
C LEU A 26 -11.37 9.27 -0.65
N ASN A 27 -10.64 10.02 0.17
CA ASN A 27 -11.09 11.29 0.71
C ASN A 27 -11.04 12.42 -0.32
N ASN A 28 -10.06 12.40 -1.23
CA ASN A 28 -9.83 13.50 -2.18
C ASN A 28 -9.78 13.08 -3.66
N GLY A 29 -9.94 11.79 -3.96
CA GLY A 29 -9.98 11.25 -5.32
C GLY A 29 -8.63 11.23 -6.05
N LYS A 30 -7.52 11.64 -5.42
CA LYS A 30 -6.20 11.58 -6.06
C LYS A 30 -5.79 10.13 -6.28
N ARG A 31 -5.20 9.87 -7.44
CA ARG A 31 -4.61 8.60 -7.83
C ARG A 31 -3.18 8.85 -8.31
N PHE A 32 -2.23 8.11 -7.79
CA PHE A 32 -0.83 8.30 -8.15
C PHE A 32 -0.01 7.02 -7.94
N GLU A 33 1.16 6.98 -8.55
CA GLU A 33 2.10 5.88 -8.41
C GLU A 33 3.32 6.33 -7.59
N THR A 34 3.88 5.39 -6.84
CA THR A 34 5.05 5.58 -5.98
C THR A 34 5.73 4.23 -5.75
N TYR A 35 6.69 4.16 -4.83
CA TYR A 35 7.37 2.92 -4.44
C TYR A 35 7.39 2.77 -2.92
N VAL A 36 7.46 1.52 -2.46
CA VAL A 36 7.44 1.14 -1.05
C VAL A 36 8.81 1.32 -0.40
N ILE A 37 8.84 1.88 0.81
CA ILE A 37 9.94 1.81 1.77
C ILE A 37 9.43 0.99 2.96
N LYS A 38 10.30 0.15 3.51
CA LYS A 38 9.94 -0.64 4.68
C LYS A 38 9.87 0.23 5.94
N GLY A 39 8.74 0.18 6.64
CA GLY A 39 8.51 0.85 7.91
C GLY A 39 8.82 -0.04 9.12
N GLU A 40 8.66 0.52 10.32
CA GLU A 40 8.83 -0.21 11.57
C GLU A 40 7.76 -1.29 11.75
N LYS A 41 8.21 -2.51 12.06
CA LYS A 41 7.35 -3.68 12.23
C LYS A 41 6.37 -3.53 13.38
N GLY A 42 5.09 -3.76 13.11
CA GLY A 42 4.00 -3.75 14.09
C GLY A 42 3.58 -2.36 14.55
N SER A 43 4.04 -1.30 13.86
CA SER A 43 3.69 0.09 14.13
C SER A 43 2.24 0.42 13.76
N GLY A 44 1.75 -0.11 12.64
CA GLY A 44 0.54 0.33 11.94
C GLY A 44 0.78 1.57 11.08
N ASP A 45 2.03 2.01 10.90
CA ASP A 45 2.30 3.28 10.24
C ASP A 45 2.22 3.16 8.71
N ILE A 46 1.61 4.19 8.12
CA ILE A 46 1.53 4.41 6.69
C ILE A 46 1.94 5.87 6.43
N GLY A 47 3.15 6.05 5.90
CA GLY A 47 3.78 7.36 5.75
C GLY A 47 4.02 7.73 4.29
N LEU A 48 3.45 8.84 3.81
CA LEU A 48 3.73 9.33 2.45
C LEU A 48 4.81 10.41 2.50
N ASN A 49 5.88 10.20 1.73
CA ASN A 49 7.07 11.05 1.76
C ASN A 49 7.22 11.92 0.50
N GLY A 50 7.88 13.07 0.64
CA GLY A 50 8.21 13.99 -0.46
C GLY A 50 6.99 14.43 -1.30
N ALA A 51 7.10 14.38 -2.64
CA ALA A 51 6.01 14.81 -3.54
C ALA A 51 4.71 14.00 -3.41
N ALA A 52 4.75 12.82 -2.77
CA ALA A 52 3.57 12.01 -2.49
C ALA A 52 2.79 12.53 -1.27
N ALA A 53 3.49 13.12 -0.28
CA ALA A 53 2.89 13.76 0.89
C ALA A 53 1.90 14.89 0.52
N ARG A 54 2.09 15.55 -0.63
CA ARG A 54 1.16 16.59 -1.11
C ARG A 54 -0.19 16.03 -1.61
N LYS A 55 -0.34 14.71 -1.64
CA LYS A 55 -1.53 14.01 -2.17
C LYS A 55 -2.38 13.33 -1.09
N VAL A 56 -1.89 13.28 0.14
CA VAL A 56 -2.54 12.60 1.26
C VAL A 56 -2.36 13.44 2.52
N LEU A 57 -3.36 13.47 3.40
CA LEU A 57 -3.26 14.05 4.74
C LEU A 57 -3.42 12.97 5.80
N PRO A 58 -2.85 13.16 7.02
CA PRO A 58 -3.14 12.26 8.14
C PRO A 58 -4.66 12.09 8.35
N GLY A 59 -5.11 10.84 8.45
CA GLY A 59 -6.52 10.48 8.58
C GLY A 59 -7.26 10.22 7.26
N ASP A 60 -6.64 10.46 6.10
CA ASP A 60 -7.20 10.02 4.83
C ASP A 60 -7.21 8.48 4.74
N ILE A 61 -8.28 7.93 4.18
CA ILE A 61 -8.39 6.51 3.87
C ILE A 61 -7.84 6.30 2.47
N ILE A 62 -6.84 5.42 2.36
CA ILE A 62 -6.19 5.10 1.09
C ILE A 62 -6.27 3.60 0.78
N ILE A 63 -6.19 3.26 -0.50
CA ILE A 63 -5.98 1.91 -1.00
C ILE A 63 -4.60 1.87 -1.65
N ILE A 64 -3.80 0.85 -1.33
CA ILE A 64 -2.48 0.60 -1.89
C ILE A 64 -2.56 -0.69 -2.71
N MET A 65 -2.09 -0.65 -3.95
CA MET A 65 -2.14 -1.81 -4.86
C MET A 65 -0.79 -1.97 -5.56
N SER A 66 -0.28 -3.19 -5.64
CA SER A 66 0.77 -3.55 -6.59
C SER A 66 0.20 -4.36 -7.75
N PHE A 67 0.98 -4.46 -8.83
CA PHE A 67 0.60 -5.17 -10.04
C PHE A 67 1.76 -6.03 -10.50
N ALA A 68 1.44 -7.21 -11.02
CA ALA A 68 2.39 -8.08 -11.68
C ALA A 68 1.95 -8.32 -13.13
N LEU A 69 2.94 -8.53 -14.01
CA LEU A 69 2.69 -9.05 -15.35
C LEU A 69 2.78 -10.58 -15.28
N MET A 70 1.81 -11.23 -15.89
CA MET A 70 1.65 -12.68 -15.90
C MET A 70 1.20 -13.12 -17.28
N ASP A 71 1.43 -14.38 -17.60
CA ASP A 71 0.83 -14.97 -18.78
C ASP A 71 -0.70 -15.06 -18.63
N LEU A 72 -1.44 -15.03 -19.75
CA LEU A 72 -2.90 -14.93 -19.72
C LEU A 72 -3.57 -16.04 -18.89
N ASN A 73 -3.06 -17.27 -18.97
CA ASN A 73 -3.62 -18.40 -18.22
C ASN A 73 -3.34 -18.28 -16.72
N GLU A 74 -2.14 -17.82 -16.35
CA GLU A 74 -1.77 -17.54 -14.96
C GLU A 74 -2.62 -16.39 -14.40
N ALA A 75 -2.76 -15.29 -15.14
CA ALA A 75 -3.56 -14.14 -14.76
C ALA A 75 -5.03 -14.47 -14.53
N ARG A 76 -5.59 -15.43 -15.30
CA ARG A 76 -6.98 -15.90 -15.10
C ARG A 76 -7.15 -16.75 -13.84
N ALA A 77 -6.10 -17.46 -13.43
CA ALA A 77 -6.11 -18.31 -12.25
C ALA A 77 -5.66 -17.56 -10.98
N PHE A 78 -4.93 -16.46 -11.14
CA PHE A 78 -4.35 -15.69 -10.05
C PHE A 78 -5.43 -15.14 -9.12
N GLN A 79 -5.22 -15.30 -7.82
CA GLN A 79 -6.01 -14.69 -6.77
C GLN A 79 -5.14 -13.64 -6.07
N PRO A 80 -5.52 -12.36 -6.10
CA PRO A 80 -4.75 -11.32 -5.44
C PRO A 80 -4.79 -11.50 -3.92
N VAL A 81 -3.68 -11.15 -3.27
CA VAL A 81 -3.65 -11.01 -1.81
C VAL A 81 -4.37 -9.71 -1.46
N THR A 82 -5.31 -9.77 -0.52
CA THR A 82 -6.06 -8.61 -0.04
C THR A 82 -6.13 -8.66 1.48
N ILE A 83 -5.78 -7.54 2.13
CA ILE A 83 -5.87 -7.38 3.58
C ILE A 83 -6.72 -6.17 3.92
N PHE A 84 -7.42 -6.26 5.05
CA PHE A 84 -8.19 -5.16 5.63
C PHE A 84 -7.75 -5.02 7.08
N PRO A 85 -6.76 -4.16 7.37
CA PRO A 85 -6.31 -3.94 8.74
C PRO A 85 -7.38 -3.24 9.59
N ASP A 86 -7.19 -3.26 10.91
CA ASP A 86 -8.02 -2.54 11.87
C ASP A 86 -8.04 -1.04 11.52
N THR A 87 -9.24 -0.47 11.37
CA THR A 87 -9.41 0.90 10.85
C THR A 87 -8.98 2.00 11.82
N ARG A 88 -8.73 1.66 13.09
CA ARG A 88 -8.28 2.62 14.10
C ARG A 88 -6.77 2.62 14.26
N THR A 89 -6.13 1.48 14.05
CA THR A 89 -4.71 1.27 14.36
C THR A 89 -3.87 0.88 13.15
N ASN A 90 -4.51 0.57 12.01
CA ASN A 90 -3.93 -0.03 10.82
C ASN A 90 -3.18 -1.36 11.08
N LYS A 91 -3.31 -1.98 12.26
CA LYS A 91 -2.67 -3.27 12.54
C LYS A 91 -3.53 -4.41 12.00
N LEU A 92 -2.92 -5.56 11.75
CA LEU A 92 -3.64 -6.78 11.39
C LEU A 92 -4.56 -7.22 12.53
N VAL A 93 -5.70 -7.83 12.18
CA VAL A 93 -6.76 -8.27 13.10
C VAL A 93 -6.70 -9.78 13.34
#